data_AF-A0A938NHB2-F1
#
_entry.id   AF-A0A938NHB2-F1
#
_cell.length_a   1.000
_cell.length_b   1.000
_cell.length_c   1.000
_cell.angle_alpha   90.00
_cell.angle_beta   90.00
_cell.angle_gamma   90.00
#
_symmetry.space_group_name_H-M   'P 1'
#
loop_
_entity.id
_entity.type
_entity.pdbx_description
1 polymer ?
#
loop_
_entity_poly.entity_id
_entity_poly.type
_entity_poly.pdbx_seq_one_letter_code
_entity_poly.pdbx_strand_id
1 'polypeptide(L)'
;MAKEEKPAGAVPAKPKQWLRIPDGTKVRCRVEGYEGAIDGLTEIVQGTSLNPDGKSQYRVNVGESNRRLAAEQDLLIVADREGLVIVHKAKIEYRRYVTERLRGMFTDDRFVAPL
;
A
#
# COMPACT_ATOMS: atom_id res chain seq x y z
N MET A 1 -42.09 -33.79 11.75
CA MET A 1 -41.13 -33.61 10.65
C MET A 1 -40.89 -32.11 10.51
N ALA A 2 -39.80 -31.61 11.09
CA ALA A 2 -39.43 -30.20 11.00
C ALA A 2 -38.80 -29.94 9.61
N LYS A 3 -39.30 -28.92 8.90
CA LYS A 3 -38.68 -28.42 7.67
C LYS A 3 -37.59 -27.43 8.08
N GLU A 4 -36.35 -27.77 7.80
CA GLU A 4 -35.21 -26.86 7.89
C GLU A 4 -35.30 -25.82 6.76
N GLU A 5 -35.51 -24.56 7.14
CA GLU A 5 -35.28 -23.41 6.26
C GLU A 5 -33.76 -23.19 6.13
N LYS A 6 -33.27 -23.37 4.90
CA LYS A 6 -31.88 -23.14 4.51
C LYS A 6 -31.65 -21.62 4.41
N PRO A 7 -30.69 -21.01 5.13
CA PRO A 7 -30.52 -19.57 5.07
C PRO A 7 -30.00 -19.14 3.70
N ALA A 8 -30.55 -18.02 3.23
CA ALA A 8 -30.23 -17.38 1.96
C ALA A 8 -28.72 -17.21 1.79
N GLY A 9 -28.22 -17.62 0.63
CA GLY A 9 -26.81 -17.51 0.26
C GLY A 9 -26.35 -16.06 0.36
N ALA A 10 -25.39 -15.81 1.25
CA ALA A 10 -24.62 -14.59 1.25
C ALA A 10 -23.94 -14.48 -0.12
N VAL A 11 -24.35 -13.48 -0.91
CA VAL A 11 -23.63 -13.08 -2.11
C VAL A 11 -22.18 -12.78 -1.70
N PRO A 12 -21.17 -13.42 -2.30
CA PRO A 12 -19.79 -13.09 -1.98
C PRO A 12 -19.56 -11.62 -2.36
N ALA A 13 -19.25 -10.80 -1.38
CA ALA A 13 -18.84 -9.42 -1.61
C ALA A 13 -17.71 -9.45 -2.65
N LYS A 14 -17.89 -8.77 -3.79
CA LYS A 14 -16.84 -8.63 -4.79
C LYS A 14 -15.56 -8.22 -4.07
N PRO A 15 -14.41 -8.90 -4.28
CA PRO A 15 -13.17 -8.50 -3.64
C PRO A 15 -12.94 -7.03 -3.99
N LYS A 16 -12.87 -6.18 -2.96
CA LYS A 16 -12.59 -4.76 -3.09
C LYS A 16 -11.31 -4.68 -3.93
N GLN A 17 -11.41 -4.16 -5.16
CA GLN A 17 -10.32 -4.18 -6.11
C GLN A 17 -9.09 -3.58 -5.44
N TRP A 18 -8.04 -4.38 -5.25
CA TRP A 18 -6.84 -3.91 -4.58
C TRP A 18 -6.20 -2.82 -5.41
N LEU A 19 -6.15 -1.62 -4.85
CA LEU A 19 -5.65 -0.43 -5.51
C LEU A 19 -4.22 -0.18 -5.01
N ARG A 20 -3.24 -0.42 -5.87
CA ARG A 20 -1.83 -0.38 -5.46
C ARG A 20 -1.39 1.05 -5.10
N ILE A 21 -0.43 1.14 -4.17
CA ILE A 21 0.37 2.34 -3.96
C ILE A 21 1.21 2.54 -5.24
N PRO A 22 1.13 3.69 -5.92
CA PRO A 22 1.85 3.90 -7.18
C PRO A 22 3.37 3.84 -7.02
N ASP A 23 4.05 3.37 -8.05
CA ASP A 23 5.51 3.44 -8.14
C ASP A 23 6.00 4.90 -8.03
N GLY A 24 7.17 5.08 -7.45
CA GLY A 24 7.74 6.37 -7.10
C GLY A 24 7.20 6.96 -5.80
N THR A 25 6.15 6.41 -5.20
CA THR A 25 5.63 6.87 -3.90
C THR A 25 6.66 6.62 -2.81
N LYS A 26 6.98 7.67 -2.05
CA LYS A 26 7.87 7.56 -0.88
C LYS A 26 7.11 6.92 0.28
N VAL A 27 7.72 5.90 0.88
CA VAL A 27 7.15 5.12 1.97
C VAL A 27 8.15 4.93 3.10
N ARG A 28 7.63 4.71 4.31
CA ARG A 28 8.42 4.29 5.48
C ARG A 28 7.97 2.92 5.95
N CYS A 29 8.91 2.02 6.24
CA CYS A 29 8.56 0.74 6.86
C CYS A 29 8.15 0.95 8.33
N ARG A 30 7.00 0.40 8.74
CA ARG A 30 6.48 0.47 10.11
C ARG A 30 7.41 -0.22 11.11
N VAL A 31 7.98 -1.37 10.72
CA VAL A 31 8.76 -2.24 11.61
C VAL A 31 10.23 -1.83 11.66
N GLU A 32 10.85 -1.68 10.50
CA GLU A 32 12.29 -1.41 10.40
C GLU A 32 12.62 0.09 10.36
N GLY A 33 11.63 0.96 10.16
CA GLY A 33 11.80 2.42 10.19
C GLY A 33 12.49 3.04 8.96
N TYR A 34 13.00 2.26 8.00
CA TYR A 34 13.64 2.79 6.80
C TYR A 34 12.66 3.56 5.91
N GLU A 35 13.17 4.56 5.17
CA GLU A 35 12.42 5.25 4.12
C GLU A 35 12.99 4.94 2.72
N GLY A 36 12.10 4.86 1.74
CA GLY A 36 12.49 4.69 0.34
C GLY A 36 11.32 4.92 -0.61
N ALA A 37 11.54 4.66 -1.89
CA ALA A 37 10.51 4.79 -2.92
C ALA A 37 10.09 3.43 -3.45
N ILE A 38 8.80 3.21 -3.66
CA ILE A 38 8.31 2.01 -4.34
C ILE A 38 8.83 2.01 -5.79
N ASP A 39 9.40 0.90 -6.25
CA ASP A 39 9.86 0.76 -7.64
C ASP A 39 9.28 -0.45 -8.38
N GLY A 40 8.30 -1.10 -7.76
CA GLY A 40 7.49 -2.15 -8.36
C GLY A 40 6.99 -3.17 -7.36
N LEU A 41 6.47 -4.27 -7.90
CA LEU A 41 6.06 -5.47 -7.16
C LEU A 41 6.94 -6.65 -7.52
N THR A 42 6.97 -7.64 -6.65
CA THR A 42 7.65 -8.91 -6.90
C THR A 42 6.86 -10.06 -6.29
N GLU A 43 6.92 -11.24 -6.92
CA GLU A 43 6.41 -12.50 -6.37
C GLU A 43 7.48 -13.23 -5.52
N ILE A 44 8.70 -12.66 -5.45
CA ILE A 44 9.69 -13.06 -4.44
C ILE A 44 9.24 -12.47 -3.11
N VAL A 45 8.96 -13.32 -2.13
CA VAL A 45 8.40 -12.91 -0.84
C VAL A 45 9.42 -13.18 0.26
N GLN A 46 9.65 -12.20 1.11
CA GLN A 46 10.41 -12.35 2.35
C GLN A 46 9.48 -12.26 3.56
N GLY A 47 9.65 -13.18 4.52
CA GLY A 47 8.78 -13.29 5.69
C GLY A 47 7.41 -13.91 5.35
N THR A 48 6.41 -13.63 6.18
CA THR A 48 5.07 -14.23 6.09
C THR A 48 4.01 -13.29 5.52
N SER A 49 4.29 -11.99 5.44
CA SER A 49 3.31 -10.97 5.02
C SER A 49 3.26 -10.83 3.50
N LEU A 50 2.04 -10.77 2.96
CA LEU A 50 1.80 -10.57 1.52
C LEU A 50 0.96 -9.32 1.31
N ASN A 51 1.04 -8.77 0.11
CA ASN A 51 0.09 -7.78 -0.35
C ASN A 51 -1.33 -8.38 -0.45
N PRO A 52 -2.37 -7.52 -0.52
CA PRO A 52 -3.76 -7.97 -0.68
C PRO A 52 -4.05 -8.83 -1.92
N ASP A 53 -3.16 -8.89 -2.93
CA ASP A 53 -3.28 -9.86 -4.02
C ASP A 53 -2.92 -11.30 -3.62
N GLY A 54 -2.44 -11.52 -2.39
CA GLY A 54 -2.08 -12.82 -1.85
C GLY A 54 -0.85 -13.46 -2.51
N LYS A 55 -0.06 -12.70 -3.28
CA LYS A 55 1.09 -13.27 -4.00
C LYS A 55 2.32 -12.38 -4.13
N SER A 56 2.19 -11.06 -3.91
CA SER A 56 3.30 -10.14 -4.11
C SER A 56 3.71 -9.39 -2.85
N GLN A 57 4.90 -8.78 -2.91
CA GLN A 57 5.35 -7.72 -2.02
C GLN A 57 5.79 -6.49 -2.84
N TYR A 58 5.77 -5.31 -2.22
CA TYR A 58 6.37 -4.12 -2.79
C TYR A 58 7.89 -4.20 -2.69
N ARG A 59 8.55 -3.74 -3.76
CA ARG A 59 9.97 -3.44 -3.75
C ARG A 59 10.17 -1.98 -3.38
N VAL A 60 10.98 -1.74 -2.37
CA VAL A 60 11.32 -0.40 -1.90
C VAL A 60 12.80 -0.13 -2.17
N ASN A 61 13.05 0.90 -2.97
CA ASN A 61 14.37 1.45 -3.20
C ASN A 61 14.75 2.41 -2.09
N VAL A 62 15.70 1.99 -1.24
CA VAL A 62 16.23 2.77 -0.12
C VAL A 62 17.57 3.45 -0.43
N GLY A 63 17.99 3.47 -1.71
CA GLY A 63 19.28 4.03 -2.14
C GLY A 63 20.45 3.05 -2.14
N GLU A 64 20.25 1.83 -1.63
CA GLU A 64 21.23 0.75 -1.62
C GLU A 64 21.08 -0.20 -2.82
N SER A 65 22.10 -1.04 -3.02
CA SER A 65 22.10 -2.09 -4.06
C SER A 65 20.95 -3.09 -3.86
N ASN A 66 20.62 -3.41 -2.61
CA ASN A 66 19.55 -4.35 -2.29
C ASN A 66 18.23 -3.62 -2.05
N ARG A 67 17.18 -4.07 -2.76
CA ARG A 67 15.81 -3.62 -2.50
C ARG A 67 15.28 -4.26 -1.24
N ARG A 68 14.55 -3.48 -0.45
CA ARG A 68 13.76 -4.01 0.67
C ARG A 68 12.42 -4.50 0.13
N LEU A 69 11.93 -5.59 0.69
CA LEU A 69 10.62 -6.15 0.36
C LEU A 69 9.67 -5.96 1.53
N ALA A 70 8.47 -5.46 1.26
CA ALA A 70 7.47 -5.22 2.29
C ALA A 70 6.05 -5.44 1.75
N ALA A 71 5.17 -5.97 2.59
CA ALA A 71 3.74 -5.98 2.30
C ALA A 71 3.14 -4.58 2.50
N GLU A 72 2.00 -4.33 1.85
CA GLU A 72 1.28 -3.05 1.95
C GLU A 72 1.07 -2.62 3.41
N GLN A 73 0.59 -3.54 4.26
CA GLN A 73 0.26 -3.26 5.65
C GLN A 73 1.47 -2.75 6.46
N ASP A 74 2.69 -3.09 6.03
CA ASP A 74 3.92 -2.72 6.71
C ASP A 74 4.48 -1.35 6.25
N LEU A 75 3.86 -0.72 5.24
CA LEU A 75 4.31 0.57 4.70
C LEU A 75 3.48 1.74 5.24
N LEU A 76 4.12 2.86 5.54
CA LEU A 76 3.50 4.17 5.76
C LEU A 76 3.74 5.03 4.54
N ILE A 77 2.75 5.82 4.14
CA ILE A 77 2.84 6.74 3.01
C ILE A 77 3.43 8.05 3.51
N VAL A 78 4.53 8.49 2.90
CA VAL A 78 5.17 9.74 3.30
C VAL A 78 4.55 10.92 2.55
N ALA A 79 4.05 11.89 3.30
CA ALA A 79 3.53 13.16 2.81
C ALA A 79 4.44 14.32 3.21
N ASP A 80 4.46 15.39 2.42
CA ASP A 80 5.21 16.61 2.76
C ASP A 80 4.46 17.48 3.78
N ARG A 81 5.00 18.68 4.05
CA ARG A 81 4.43 19.63 5.01
C ARG A 81 3.07 20.18 4.59
N GLU A 82 2.72 20.10 3.31
CA GLU A 82 1.41 20.49 2.79
C GLU A 82 0.41 19.30 2.83
N GLY A 83 0.84 18.14 3.34
CA GLY A 83 0.04 16.93 3.40
C GLY A 83 -0.06 16.20 2.06
N LEU A 84 0.74 16.57 1.06
CA LEU A 84 0.76 15.94 -0.25
C LEU A 84 1.74 14.77 -0.27
N VAL A 85 1.25 13.61 -0.73
CA VAL A 85 2.07 12.41 -0.90
C VAL A 85 3.29 12.72 -1.75
N ILE A 86 4.47 12.33 -1.27
CA ILE A 86 5.72 12.49 -2.01
C ILE A 86 5.80 11.38 -3.05
N VAL A 87 5.84 11.77 -4.31
CA VAL A 87 6.05 10.86 -5.44
C VAL A 87 7.24 11.37 -6.24
N HIS A 88 8.28 10.54 -6.36
CA HIS A 88 9.51 10.91 -7.03
C HIS A 88 9.28 11.23 -8.51
N LYS A 89 9.92 12.32 -9.00
CA LYS A 89 9.84 12.80 -10.39
C LYS A 89 8.42 13.13 -10.88
N ALA A 90 7.46 13.30 -9.97
CA ALA A 90 6.09 13.65 -10.30
C ALA A 90 5.83 15.16 -10.19
N LYS A 91 4.96 15.67 -11.07
CA LYS A 91 4.43 17.04 -10.97
C LYS A 91 3.39 17.15 -9.86
N ILE A 92 3.13 18.37 -9.42
CA ILE A 92 2.23 18.66 -8.29
C ILE A 92 0.80 18.17 -8.54
N GLU A 93 0.31 18.23 -9.77
CA GLU A 93 -1.03 17.77 -10.16
C GLU A 93 -1.17 16.26 -9.99
N TYR A 94 -0.13 15.52 -10.38
CA TYR A 94 -0.12 14.07 -10.18
C TYR A 94 -0.03 13.72 -8.69
N ARG A 95 0.77 14.46 -7.92
CA ARG A 95 0.86 14.26 -6.46
C ARG A 95 -0.49 14.51 -5.77
N ARG A 96 -1.25 15.53 -6.19
CA ARG A 96 -2.62 15.78 -5.71
C ARG A 96 -3.55 14.62 -6.03
N TYR A 97 -3.57 14.18 -7.28
CA TYR A 97 -4.36 13.02 -7.71
C TYR A 97 -4.04 11.76 -6.91
N VAL A 98 -2.74 11.45 -6.72
CA VAL A 98 -2.30 10.30 -5.92
C VAL A 98 -2.70 10.46 -4.46
N THR A 99 -2.58 11.66 -3.89
CA THR A 99 -2.96 11.95 -2.50
C THR A 99 -4.45 11.70 -2.26
N GLU A 100 -5.32 12.26 -3.11
CA GLU A 100 -6.77 12.05 -3.04
C GLU A 100 -7.12 10.56 -3.15
N ARG A 101 -6.52 9.87 -4.12
CA ARG A 101 -6.74 8.44 -4.33
C ARG A 101 -6.32 7.61 -3.12
N LEU A 102 -5.15 7.87 -2.55
CA LEU A 102 -4.64 7.11 -1.41
C LEU A 102 -5.41 7.44 -0.13
N ARG A 103 -5.83 8.68 0.10
CA ARG A 103 -6.67 9.04 1.24
C ARG A 103 -8.09 8.47 1.15
N GLY A 104 -8.59 8.23 -0.05
CA GLY A 104 -9.84 7.47 -0.24
C GLY A 104 -9.71 5.98 0.09
N MET A 105 -8.49 5.44 0.17
CA MET A 105 -8.23 4.02 0.37
C MET A 105 -7.72 3.68 1.78
N PHE A 106 -6.86 4.53 2.33
CA PHE A 106 -6.14 4.32 3.57
C PHE A 106 -6.63 5.28 4.64
N THR A 107 -6.64 4.81 5.89
CA THR A 107 -6.90 5.63 7.08
C THR A 107 -5.77 6.63 7.32
N ASP A 108 -6.07 7.73 8.01
CA ASP A 108 -5.11 8.83 8.20
C ASP A 108 -3.84 8.43 8.95
N ASP A 109 -3.88 7.39 9.80
CA ASP A 109 -2.70 6.84 10.50
C ASP A 109 -1.65 6.23 9.53
N ARG A 110 -2.03 6.01 8.27
CA ARG A 110 -1.14 5.52 7.22
C ARG A 110 -0.25 6.62 6.65
N PHE A 111 -0.50 7.89 6.95
CA PHE A 111 0.23 9.02 6.40
C PHE A 111 1.15 9.64 7.44
N VAL A 112 2.43 9.80 7.10
CA VAL A 112 3.44 10.36 8.00
C VAL A 112 4.25 11.48 7.33
N ALA A 113 4.73 12.42 8.14
CA ALA A 113 5.73 13.39 7.71
C ALA A 113 7.07 12.68 7.43
N PRO A 114 7.95 13.21 6.56
CA PRO A 114 9.25 12.62 6.26
C PRO A 114 10.15 12.60 7.51
N LEU A 115 11.07 11.64 7.58
CA LEU A 115 12.15 11.66 8.58
C LEU A 115 13.07 12.87 8.38
#